data_AF-A0A536Y840-F1
#
_entry.id   AF-A0A536Y840-F1
#
_cell.length_a   1.000
_cell.length_b   1.000
_cell.length_c   1.000
_cell.angle_alpha   90.00
_cell.angle_beta   90.00
_cell.angle_gamma   90.00
#
_symmetry.space_group_name_H-M   'P 1'
#
loop_
_entity.id
_entity.type
_entity.pdbx_description
1 polymer ?
#
loop_
_entity_poly.entity_id
_entity_poly.type
_entity_poly.pdbx_seq_one_letter_code
_entity_poly.pdbx_strand_id
1 'polypeptide(L)'
;MSSIQVRKLADALGAEVSGVDLSRSLAAGTFAEIRKAWLDHLVLRFRGQTLSDPQLIAFSELFGELDPPGPNPYGKPFLPEHPEMNVISNIKMEGAPIG
;
A
#
# COMPACT_ATOMS: atom_id res chain seq x y z
N MET A 1 -0.03 -23.43 -7.93
CA MET A 1 -0.47 -22.50 -6.87
C MET A 1 0.75 -21.74 -6.41
N SER A 2 0.80 -20.44 -6.62
CA SER A 2 1.91 -19.61 -6.13
C SER A 2 1.60 -19.24 -4.69
N SER A 3 2.36 -19.79 -3.74
CA SER A 3 2.24 -19.49 -2.31
C SER A 3 3.18 -18.35 -1.96
N ILE A 4 2.67 -17.35 -1.24
CA ILE A 4 3.51 -16.27 -0.72
C ILE A 4 4.37 -16.78 0.44
N GLN A 5 5.52 -16.15 0.66
CA GLN A 5 6.32 -16.39 1.86
C GLN A 5 6.07 -15.28 2.88
N VAL A 6 5.88 -15.65 4.15
CA VAL A 6 5.62 -14.72 5.25
C VAL A 6 6.67 -14.92 6.33
N ARG A 7 7.43 -13.87 6.64
CA ARG A 7 8.48 -13.89 7.68
C ARG A 7 8.18 -12.85 8.75
N LYS A 8 7.91 -13.30 9.98
CA LYS A 8 7.70 -12.42 11.15
C LYS A 8 8.89 -11.48 11.34
N LEU A 9 8.63 -10.21 11.63
CA LEU A 9 9.65 -9.17 11.80
C LEU A 9 9.94 -8.84 13.26
N ALA A 10 8.93 -8.83 14.13
CA ALA A 10 9.07 -8.55 15.56
C ALA A 10 8.01 -9.28 16.36
N ASP A 11 8.20 -9.39 17.68
CA ASP A 11 7.32 -10.19 18.54
C ASP A 11 5.90 -9.66 18.61
N ALA A 12 5.76 -8.34 18.70
CA ALA A 12 4.48 -7.66 18.86
C ALA A 12 3.67 -7.59 17.56
N LEU A 13 4.31 -7.28 16.43
CA LEU A 13 3.66 -7.10 15.13
C LEU A 13 4.66 -7.16 13.97
N GLY A 14 4.13 -7.22 12.76
CA GLY A 14 4.89 -7.06 11.53
C GLY A 14 5.32 -8.37 10.88
N ALA A 15 5.11 -8.48 9.57
CA ALA A 15 5.70 -9.52 8.74
C ALA A 15 6.18 -8.98 7.39
N GLU A 16 7.25 -9.55 6.88
CA GLU A 16 7.72 -9.35 5.50
C GLU A 16 7.08 -10.41 4.61
N VAL A 17 6.50 -9.96 3.49
CA VAL A 17 5.87 -10.83 2.49
C VAL A 17 6.68 -10.78 1.21
N SER A 18 6.98 -11.95 0.64
CA SER A 18 7.73 -12.13 -0.60
C SER A 18 7.13 -13.21 -1.50
N GLY A 19 7.59 -13.28 -2.75
CA GLY A 19 7.05 -14.23 -3.74
C GLY A 19 5.79 -13.73 -4.46
N VAL A 20 5.50 -12.43 -4.36
CA VAL A 20 4.36 -11.78 -5.01
C VAL A 20 4.81 -10.50 -5.73
N ASP A 21 4.22 -10.26 -6.91
CA ASP A 21 4.35 -9.04 -7.69
C ASP A 21 3.03 -8.27 -7.60
N LEU A 22 3.02 -7.15 -6.87
CA LEU A 22 1.82 -6.34 -6.63
C LEU A 22 1.44 -5.46 -7.83
N SER A 23 2.32 -5.36 -8.84
CA SER A 23 2.05 -4.59 -10.06
C SER A 23 1.07 -5.29 -11.01
N ARG A 24 0.68 -6.53 -10.69
CA ARG A 24 -0.20 -7.39 -11.47
C ARG A 24 -1.45 -7.77 -10.69
N SER A 25 -2.51 -8.15 -11.42
CA SER A 25 -3.70 -8.74 -10.82
C SER A 25 -3.35 -10.01 -10.04
N LEU A 26 -3.83 -10.08 -8.80
CA LEU A 26 -3.59 -11.22 -7.90
C LEU A 26 -4.70 -12.26 -8.05
N ALA A 27 -4.32 -13.53 -8.05
CA ALA A 27 -5.28 -14.61 -7.92
C ALA A 27 -5.97 -14.54 -6.55
N ALA A 28 -7.26 -14.88 -6.48
CA ALA A 28 -8.04 -14.84 -5.24
C ALA A 28 -7.39 -15.62 -4.08
N GLY A 29 -6.76 -16.76 -4.37
CA GLY A 29 -6.03 -17.55 -3.36
C GLY A 29 -4.82 -16.82 -2.79
N THR A 30 -4.04 -16.14 -3.63
CA THR A 30 -2.89 -15.34 -3.21
C THR A 30 -3.33 -14.15 -2.35
N PHE A 31 -4.40 -13.45 -2.74
CA PHE A 31 -4.95 -12.38 -1.91
C PHE A 31 -5.48 -12.90 -0.57
N ALA A 32 -6.12 -14.07 -0.54
CA ALA A 32 -6.57 -14.69 0.71
C ALA A 32 -5.40 -14.98 1.67
N GLU A 33 -4.26 -15.45 1.14
CA GLU A 33 -3.02 -15.63 1.93
C GLU A 33 -2.49 -14.29 2.47
N ILE A 34 -2.46 -13.23 1.65
CA ILE A 34 -2.05 -11.88 2.07
C ILE A 34 -2.98 -11.36 3.17
N ARG A 35 -4.29 -11.47 2.98
CA ARG A 35 -5.29 -11.02 3.96
C ARG A 35 -5.14 -11.78 5.28
N LYS A 36 -4.91 -13.09 5.24
CA LYS A 36 -4.63 -13.89 6.44
C LYS A 36 -3.37 -13.39 7.14
N ALA A 37 -2.27 -13.22 6.41
CA ALA A 37 -1.02 -12.70 6.97
C ALA A 37 -1.20 -11.32 7.61
N TRP A 38 -2.00 -10.45 6.99
CA TRP A 38 -2.30 -9.13 7.55
C TRP A 38 -3.05 -9.23 8.88
N LEU A 39 -4.08 -10.07 8.96
CA LEU A 39 -4.83 -10.27 10.21
C LEU A 39 -3.96 -10.88 11.32
N ASP A 40 -3.04 -11.77 10.98
CA ASP A 40 -2.14 -12.42 11.96
C ASP A 40 -1.00 -11.50 12.43
N HIS A 41 -0.56 -10.55 11.60
CA HIS A 41 0.66 -9.77 11.84
C HIS A 41 0.43 -8.26 11.96
N LEU A 42 -0.78 -7.76 11.74
CA LEU A 42 -1.23 -6.37 11.80
C LEU A 42 -0.62 -5.41 10.76
N VAL A 43 0.67 -5.58 10.45
CA VAL A 43 1.42 -4.76 9.48
C VAL A 43 2.18 -5.69 8.55
N LEU A 44 2.03 -5.47 7.24
CA LEU A 44 2.77 -6.20 6.23
C LEU A 44 3.76 -5.29 5.51
N ARG A 45 4.92 -5.85 5.18
CA ARG A 45 5.96 -5.19 4.40
C ARG A 45 6.22 -5.97 3.13
N PHE A 46 6.13 -5.30 1.99
CA PHE A 46 6.49 -5.83 0.68
C PHE A 46 7.74 -5.10 0.18
N ARG A 47 8.81 -5.84 -0.15
CA ARG A 47 10.05 -5.26 -0.69
C ARG A 47 10.12 -5.41 -2.21
N GLY A 48 10.86 -4.50 -2.86
CA GLY A 48 11.17 -4.60 -4.28
C GLY A 48 9.97 -4.37 -5.20
N GLN A 49 8.94 -3.68 -4.71
CA GLN A 49 7.77 -3.31 -5.50
C GLN A 49 7.99 -1.94 -6.12
N THR A 50 7.75 -1.82 -7.42
CA THR A 50 7.65 -0.56 -8.13
C THR A 50 6.25 -0.51 -8.72
N LEU A 51 5.41 0.39 -8.20
CA LEU A 51 4.01 0.51 -8.60
C LEU A 51 3.79 1.88 -9.22
N SER A 52 3.04 1.93 -10.31
CA SER A 52 2.40 3.17 -10.76
C SER A 52 1.22 3.51 -9.85
N ASP A 53 0.75 4.76 -9.89
CA ASP A 53 -0.39 5.21 -9.09
C ASP A 53 -1.64 4.32 -9.31
N PRO A 54 -2.03 3.98 -10.55
CA PRO A 54 -3.15 3.05 -10.78
C PRO A 54 -2.91 1.64 -10.23
N GLN A 55 -1.67 1.15 -10.21
CA GLN A 55 -1.35 -0.16 -9.66
C GLN A 55 -1.45 -0.16 -8.12
N LEU A 56 -1.01 0.92 -7.47
CA LEU A 56 -1.16 1.10 -6.04
C LEU A 56 -2.64 1.17 -5.64
N ILE A 57 -3.45 1.92 -6.40
CA ILE A 57 -4.90 2.01 -6.20
C ILE A 57 -5.54 0.63 -6.35
N ALA A 58 -5.28 -0.06 -7.48
CA ALA A 58 -5.86 -1.37 -7.75
C ALA A 58 -5.51 -2.43 -6.69
N PHE A 59 -4.28 -2.39 -6.14
CA PHE A 59 -3.92 -3.26 -5.03
C PHE A 59 -4.65 -2.90 -3.73
N SER A 60 -4.84 -1.61 -3.45
CA SER A 60 -5.53 -1.11 -2.26
C SER A 60 -7.03 -1.45 -2.27
N GLU A 61 -7.67 -1.38 -3.43
CA GLU A 61 -9.10 -1.73 -3.62
C GLU A 61 -9.42 -3.20 -3.29
N LEU A 62 -8.41 -4.09 -3.31
CA LEU A 62 -8.61 -5.48 -2.89
C LEU A 62 -9.03 -5.57 -1.41
N PHE A 63 -8.70 -4.57 -0.60
CA PHE A 63 -9.01 -4.54 0.83
C PHE A 63 -10.37 -3.90 1.15
N GLY A 64 -11.02 -3.24 0.18
CA GLY A 64 -12.31 -2.59 0.35
C GLY A 64 -12.41 -1.28 -0.44
N GLU A 65 -13.48 -0.54 -0.18
CA GLU A 65 -13.69 0.81 -0.72
C GLU A 65 -12.61 1.78 -0.18
N LEU A 66 -12.06 2.62 -1.06
CA LEU A 66 -11.05 3.60 -0.68
C LEU A 66 -11.71 4.85 -0.09
N ASP A 67 -11.26 5.24 1.10
CA ASP A 67 -11.70 6.47 1.76
C ASP A 67 -10.87 7.66 1.26
N PRO A 68 -11.47 8.81 0.88
CA PRO A 68 -10.71 9.99 0.51
C PRO A 68 -9.78 10.45 1.64
N PRO A 69 -8.62 11.02 1.28
CA PRO A 69 -7.64 11.47 2.26
C PRO A 69 -8.18 12.64 3.10
N GLY A 70 -7.83 12.62 4.38
CA GLY A 70 -8.16 13.70 5.32
C GLY A 70 -7.47 15.03 4.97
N PRO A 71 -7.91 16.14 5.59
CA PRO A 71 -7.35 17.46 5.33
C PRO A 71 -5.87 17.53 5.74
N ASN A 72 -5.03 18.09 4.85
CA ASN A 72 -3.62 18.36 5.11
C ASN A 72 -3.41 19.89 5.19
N PRO A 73 -2.94 20.44 6.33
CA PRO A 73 -2.75 21.87 6.49
C PRO A 73 -1.42 22.40 5.91
N TYR A 74 -0.50 21.53 5.47
CA TYR A 74 0.85 21.91 5.08
C TYR A 74 1.10 21.83 3.56
N GLY A 75 0.34 21.03 2.81
CA GLY A 75 0.55 20.78 1.37
C GLY A 75 -0.75 20.43 0.62
N LYS A 76 -0.62 19.85 -0.59
CA LYS A 76 -1.79 19.31 -1.30
C LYS A 76 -2.15 17.97 -0.67
N PRO A 77 -3.38 17.77 -0.16
CA PRO A 77 -3.75 16.53 0.53
C PRO A 77 -3.82 15.31 -0.39
N PHE A 78 -3.93 15.50 -1.70
CA PHE A 78 -4.11 14.41 -2.65
C PHE A 78 -3.56 14.73 -4.05
N LEU A 79 -3.38 13.68 -4.85
CA LEU A 79 -3.07 13.76 -6.27
C LEU A 79 -4.32 14.22 -7.06
N PRO A 80 -4.28 15.32 -7.83
CA PRO A 80 -5.44 15.80 -8.58
C PRO A 80 -6.05 14.75 -9.53
N GLU A 81 -5.20 13.92 -10.14
CA GLU A 81 -5.59 12.85 -11.05
C GLU A 81 -6.18 11.63 -10.32
N HIS A 82 -5.84 11.47 -9.04
CA HIS A 82 -6.24 10.37 -8.16
C HIS A 82 -6.61 10.90 -6.77
N PRO A 83 -7.80 11.52 -6.60
CA PRO A 83 -8.20 12.18 -5.36
C PRO A 83 -8.23 11.27 -4.12
N GLU A 84 -8.37 9.96 -4.32
CA GLU A 84 -8.27 8.90 -3.30
C GLU A 84 -6.85 8.71 -2.76
N MET A 85 -5.83 9.19 -3.47
CA MET A 85 -4.43 8.99 -3.12
C MET A 85 -3.88 10.16 -2.31
N ASN A 86 -3.54 9.89 -1.05
CA ASN A 86 -2.83 10.83 -0.19
C ASN A 86 -1.37 11.00 -0.61
N VAL A 87 -0.89 12.24 -0.70
CA VAL A 87 0.52 12.53 -0.96
C VAL A 87 1.20 12.85 0.36
N ILE A 88 2.12 11.98 0.80
CA ILE A 88 2.94 12.16 2.00
C ILE A 88 4.38 12.41 1.54
N SER A 89 4.77 13.68 1.39
CA SER A 89 6.06 14.09 0.80
C SER A 89 6.62 15.38 1.38
N ASN A 90 7.79 15.30 2.02
CA ASN A 90 8.53 16.47 2.48
C ASN A 90 9.27 17.24 1.36
N ILE A 91 9.09 16.89 0.09
CA ILE A 91 9.68 17.60 -1.05
C ILE A 91 9.02 18.97 -1.19
N LYS A 92 9.84 20.02 -1.38
CA LYS A 92 9.35 21.39 -1.58
C LYS A 92 9.44 21.81 -3.04
N MET A 93 8.36 22.38 -3.56
CA MET A 93 8.30 23.08 -4.84
C MET A 93 7.86 24.53 -4.58
N GLU A 94 8.56 25.49 -5.17
CA GLU A 94 8.26 26.94 -5.01
C GLU A 94 8.19 27.38 -3.53
N GLY A 95 8.94 26.71 -2.65
CA GLY A 95 9.01 27.03 -1.21
C GLY A 95 7.97 26.33 -0.33
N ALA A 96 6.96 25.67 -0.90
CA ALA A 96 5.93 24.91 -0.18
C ALA A 96 6.10 23.40 -0.36
N PRO A 97 5.76 22.56 0.64
CA PRO A 97 5.79 21.11 0.46
C PRO A 97 4.67 20.66 -0.49
N ILE A 98 4.95 19.63 -1.29
CA ILE A 98 4.00 19.10 -2.27
C ILE A 98 2.98 18.14 -1.66
N GLY A 99 3.23 17.66 -0.43
CA GLY A 99 2.35 16.79 0.35
C GLY A 99 2.74 16.77 1.82
#